data_AF-A0A1B8CW81-F1
#
_entry.id   AF-A0A1B8CW81-F1
#
_cell.length_a   1.000
_cell.length_b   1.000
_cell.length_c   1.000
_cell.angle_alpha   90.00
_cell.angle_beta   90.00
_cell.angle_gamma   90.00
#
_symmetry.space_group_name_H-M   'P 1'
#
loop_
_entity.id
_entity.type
_entity.pdbx_description
1 polymer ?
#
loop_
_entity_poly.entity_id
_entity_poly.type
_entity_poly.pdbx_seq_one_letter_code
_entity_poly.pdbx_strand_id
1 'polypeptide(L)'
;MLLGIAAKRQKLLLANMSSGEGTNELLQPKIISMEVDHEDSYESEYRLQIGTQVKYLTINRGTYDRDTLSFPLTSLAPLQYDTTWTVAHISRSASGTLRTSLSTRKLAGVKSLWHPATIDYFDLEKTEQLTAAAYEA
;
A
#
# COMPACT_ATOMS: atom_id res chain seq x y z
N MET A 1 -57.34 -21.78 -5.64
CA MET A 1 -56.65 -20.77 -4.80
C MET A 1 -55.18 -21.15 -4.80
N LEU A 2 -54.34 -20.22 -5.26
CA LEU A 2 -52.88 -20.18 -5.51
C LEU A 2 -52.01 -21.43 -5.21
N LEU A 3 -51.33 -22.02 -6.19
CA LEU A 3 -50.05 -21.62 -6.86
C LEU A 3 -48.81 -21.92 -6.01
N GLY A 4 -48.04 -22.95 -6.40
CA GLY A 4 -46.70 -23.23 -5.89
C GLY A 4 -45.63 -22.37 -6.59
N ILE A 5 -44.54 -22.05 -5.90
CA ILE A 5 -43.35 -21.46 -6.53
C ILE A 5 -42.09 -21.93 -5.79
N ALA A 6 -41.28 -22.73 -6.48
CA ALA A 6 -39.86 -22.84 -6.23
C ALA A 6 -39.17 -21.56 -6.74
N ALA A 7 -38.37 -20.89 -5.91
CA ALA A 7 -37.50 -19.78 -6.31
C ALA A 7 -36.06 -20.22 -6.00
N LYS A 8 -35.39 -20.87 -6.95
CA LYS A 8 -34.62 -20.31 -8.08
C LYS A 8 -33.45 -19.43 -7.61
N ARG A 9 -32.26 -20.01 -7.74
CA ARG A 9 -30.94 -19.40 -7.67
C ARG A 9 -30.93 -18.05 -8.40
N GLN A 10 -30.53 -16.99 -7.71
CA GLN A 10 -30.30 -15.69 -8.30
C GLN A 10 -28.79 -15.50 -8.48
N LYS A 11 -28.32 -15.83 -9.68
CA LYS A 11 -27.04 -15.38 -10.22
C LYS A 11 -27.22 -13.91 -10.56
N LEU A 12 -26.66 -13.00 -9.78
CA LEU A 12 -26.66 -11.58 -10.10
C LEU A 12 -25.46 -11.30 -11.02
N LEU A 13 -25.78 -11.10 -12.29
CA LEU A 13 -24.91 -10.52 -13.31
C LEU A 13 -25.34 -9.05 -13.41
N LEU A 14 -24.50 -8.11 -12.97
CA LEU A 14 -24.54 -6.71 -13.42
C LEU A 14 -23.19 -6.50 -14.11
N ALA A 15 -23.07 -6.58 -15.43
CA ALA A 15 -23.54 -5.63 -16.45
C ALA A 15 -22.82 -4.29 -16.35
N ASN A 16 -21.86 -4.14 -17.27
CA ASN A 16 -21.13 -2.91 -17.59
C ASN A 16 -22.10 -1.74 -17.81
N MET A 17 -21.91 -0.67 -17.04
CA MET A 17 -22.40 0.66 -17.37
C MET A 17 -21.24 1.64 -17.25
N SER A 18 -20.62 1.91 -18.41
CA SER A 18 -19.73 3.05 -18.62
C SER A 18 -20.55 4.33 -18.50
N SER A 19 -20.45 5.00 -17.36
CA SER A 19 -20.65 6.45 -17.26
C SER A 19 -19.30 7.03 -16.91
N GLY A 20 -18.79 7.92 -17.77
CA GLY A 20 -17.54 8.61 -17.59
C GLY A 20 -17.62 9.59 -16.42
N GLU A 21 -17.40 9.06 -15.24
CA GLU A 21 -17.02 9.79 -14.04
C GLU A 21 -15.86 8.97 -13.49
N GLY A 22 -14.66 9.55 -13.44
CA GLY A 22 -13.46 8.84 -13.02
C GLY A 22 -13.61 8.39 -11.57
N THR A 23 -14.24 7.23 -11.36
CA THR A 23 -14.24 6.54 -10.09
C THR A 23 -12.80 6.17 -9.84
N ASN A 24 -12.16 6.95 -8.98
CA ASN A 24 -10.82 6.71 -8.49
C ASN A 24 -10.90 5.41 -7.68
N GLU A 25 -10.85 4.26 -8.36
CA GLU A 25 -10.91 2.94 -7.73
C GLU A 25 -9.80 2.90 -6.69
N LEU A 26 -10.17 2.81 -5.42
CA LEU A 26 -9.21 2.65 -4.35
C LEU A 26 -8.54 1.30 -4.54
N LEU A 27 -7.27 1.34 -4.94
CA LEU A 27 -6.47 0.16 -5.15
C LEU A 27 -5.97 -0.34 -3.79
N GLN A 28 -6.01 -1.66 -3.58
CA GLN A 28 -5.48 -2.23 -2.34
C GLN A 28 -3.96 -2.06 -2.30
N PRO A 29 -3.41 -1.34 -1.30
CA PRO A 29 -1.98 -1.18 -1.19
C PRO A 29 -1.33 -2.45 -0.65
N LYS A 30 -0.14 -2.76 -1.14
CA LYS A 30 0.71 -3.84 -0.63
C LYS A 30 2.05 -3.28 -0.17
N ILE A 31 2.50 -3.61 1.03
CA ILE A 31 3.86 -3.29 1.47
C ILE A 31 4.83 -4.17 0.68
N ILE A 32 5.81 -3.54 0.02
CA ILE A 32 6.88 -4.24 -0.72
C ILE A 32 8.23 -4.13 -0.01
N SER A 33 8.41 -3.12 0.83
CA SER A 33 9.58 -2.92 1.69
C SER A 33 9.17 -2.06 2.87
N MET A 34 9.77 -2.31 4.03
CA MET A 34 9.59 -1.47 5.21
C MET A 34 10.87 -1.41 6.03
N GLU A 35 11.17 -0.23 6.56
CA GLU A 35 12.26 0.04 7.48
C GLU A 35 11.64 0.77 8.68
N VAL A 36 11.39 0.02 9.76
CA VAL A 36 10.81 0.54 10.99
C VAL A 36 11.93 0.83 11.96
N ASP A 37 11.98 2.08 12.43
CA ASP A 37 12.89 2.45 13.48
C ASP A 37 12.37 1.96 14.84
N HIS A 38 13.22 1.20 15.52
CA HIS A 38 12.92 0.53 16.78
C HIS A 38 13.21 1.43 18.00
N GLU A 39 14.04 2.46 17.84
CA GLU A 39 14.46 3.35 18.91
C GLU A 39 13.75 4.72 18.87
N ASP A 40 12.86 4.95 17.91
CA ASP A 40 12.18 6.24 17.67
C ASP A 40 13.16 7.43 17.50
N SER A 41 14.37 7.13 17.06
CA SER A 41 15.45 8.06 16.72
C SER A 41 15.26 8.68 15.33
N TYR A 42 14.63 7.96 14.41
CA TYR A 42 14.47 8.30 12.99
C TYR A 42 13.05 8.07 12.50
N GLU A 43 12.79 8.48 11.25
CA GLU A 43 11.52 8.23 10.57
C GLU A 43 11.42 6.75 10.17
N SER A 44 10.20 6.22 10.16
CA SER A 44 9.93 4.90 9.58
C SER A 44 9.52 5.04 8.12
N GLU A 45 10.08 4.19 7.26
CA GLU A 45 9.90 4.28 5.81
C GLU A 45 9.25 3.02 5.24
N TYR A 46 8.34 3.22 4.29
CA TYR A 46 7.59 2.16 3.63
C TYR A 46 7.57 2.39 2.14
N ARG A 47 7.73 1.29 1.38
CA ARG A 47 7.42 1.25 -0.04
C ARG A 47 6.13 0.48 -0.22
N LEU A 48 5.18 1.08 -0.91
CA LEU A 48 3.86 0.53 -1.18
C LEU A 48 3.70 0.31 -2.67
N GLN A 49 3.19 -0.85 -3.07
CA GLN A 49 2.65 -1.07 -4.39
C GLN A 49 1.16 -0.72 -4.38
N ILE A 50 0.76 0.18 -5.28
CA ILE A 50 -0.63 0.58 -5.52
C ILE A 50 -0.89 0.46 -7.01
N GLY A 51 -1.60 -0.60 -7.42
CA GLY A 51 -1.71 -0.99 -8.83
C GLY A 51 -0.34 -1.31 -9.42
N THR A 52 0.03 -0.58 -10.47
CA THR A 52 1.32 -0.66 -11.18
C THR A 52 2.31 0.43 -10.77
N GLN A 53 2.09 1.08 -9.61
CA GLN A 53 2.97 2.16 -9.13
C GLN A 53 3.57 1.82 -7.78
N VAL A 54 4.84 2.19 -7.62
CA VAL A 54 5.50 2.22 -6.31
C VAL A 54 5.34 3.61 -5.71
N LYS A 55 4.85 3.62 -4.47
CA LYS A 55 4.63 4.81 -3.65
C LYS A 55 5.49 4.73 -2.39
N TYR A 56 5.76 5.89 -1.81
CA TYR A 56 6.62 6.00 -0.64
C TYR A 56 5.83 6.62 0.49
N LEU A 57 5.84 5.97 1.65
CA LEU A 57 5.23 6.48 2.87
C LEU A 57 6.33 6.65 3.90
N THR A 58 6.42 7.84 4.46
CA THR A 58 7.31 8.17 5.57
C THR A 58 6.48 8.55 6.79
N ILE A 59 6.87 8.06 7.96
CA ILE A 59 6.18 8.33 9.21
C ILE A 59 7.18 8.92 10.20
N ASN A 60 6.86 10.11 10.70
CA ASN A 60 7.68 10.76 11.72
C ASN A 60 7.75 9.95 13.01
N ARG A 61 8.90 10.03 13.67
CA ARG A 61 9.08 9.58 15.05
C ARG A 61 7.98 10.09 15.98
N GLY A 62 7.62 9.29 16.98
CA GLY A 62 6.59 9.57 17.96
C GLY A 62 5.16 9.60 17.41
N THR A 63 4.94 9.22 16.15
CA THR A 63 3.60 9.21 15.54
C THR A 63 2.79 7.99 15.97
N TYR A 64 3.42 6.83 15.93
CA TYR A 64 2.85 5.54 16.32
C TYR A 64 3.88 4.76 17.13
N ASP A 65 3.42 3.82 17.95
CA ASP A 65 4.29 2.85 18.59
C ASP A 65 4.82 1.82 17.58
N ARG A 66 5.88 1.10 17.97
CA ARG A 66 6.54 0.09 17.14
C ARG A 66 5.58 -0.98 16.63
N ASP A 67 4.65 -1.44 17.45
CA ASP A 67 3.73 -2.49 17.05
C ASP A 67 2.81 -1.92 15.97
N THR A 68 2.22 -0.76 16.18
CA THR A 68 1.43 -0.11 15.12
C THR A 68 2.22 0.10 13.81
N LEU A 69 3.51 0.46 13.88
CA LEU A 69 4.39 0.60 12.71
C LEU A 69 4.74 -0.73 12.02
N SER A 70 4.75 -1.84 12.76
CA SER A 70 5.14 -3.17 12.28
C SER A 70 3.96 -4.04 11.81
N PHE A 71 2.73 -3.61 12.11
CA PHE A 71 1.49 -4.33 11.85
C PHE A 71 0.77 -3.75 10.60
N PRO A 72 -0.33 -4.35 10.08
CA PRO A 72 -0.74 -4.11 8.69
C PRO A 72 -1.10 -2.64 8.44
N LEU A 73 -1.03 -2.21 7.18
CA LEU A 73 -1.31 -0.82 6.76
C LEU A 73 -2.65 -0.26 7.28
N THR A 74 -3.61 -1.13 7.57
CA THR A 74 -4.91 -0.78 8.15
C THR A 74 -4.81 -0.18 9.55
N SER A 75 -3.70 -0.39 10.26
CA SER A 75 -3.41 0.21 11.57
C SER A 75 -2.90 1.65 11.49
N LEU A 76 -2.52 2.11 10.28
CA LEU A 76 -2.05 3.47 10.04
C LEU A 76 -3.22 4.38 9.66
N ALA A 77 -2.99 5.70 9.69
CA ALA A 77 -3.98 6.67 9.21
C ALA A 77 -4.38 6.34 7.75
N PRO A 78 -5.69 6.35 7.42
CA PRO A 78 -6.14 6.01 6.09
C PRO A 78 -5.61 7.02 5.07
N LEU A 79 -5.06 6.51 3.97
CA LEU A 79 -4.65 7.29 2.82
C LEU A 79 -5.60 7.02 1.66
N GLN A 80 -5.75 8.00 0.77
CA GLN A 80 -6.39 7.78 -0.51
C GLN A 80 -5.40 7.02 -1.39
N TYR A 81 -5.53 5.70 -1.45
CA TYR A 81 -4.64 4.82 -2.20
C TYR A 81 -4.96 4.86 -3.70
N ASP A 82 -4.62 6.00 -4.31
CA ASP A 82 -4.83 6.28 -5.72
C ASP A 82 -3.50 6.59 -6.45
N THR A 83 -3.62 7.02 -7.70
CA THR A 83 -2.47 7.29 -8.58
C THR A 83 -1.94 8.73 -8.46
N THR A 84 -2.56 9.60 -7.66
CA THR A 84 -2.35 11.06 -7.70
C THR A 84 -1.14 11.59 -6.93
N TRP A 85 -0.52 10.77 -6.09
CA TRP A 85 0.64 11.15 -5.26
C TRP A 85 1.77 10.13 -5.39
N THR A 86 3.01 10.51 -5.09
CA THR A 86 4.18 9.61 -5.10
C THR A 86 4.72 9.38 -3.69
N VAL A 87 4.67 10.43 -2.86
CA VAL A 87 5.16 10.42 -1.48
C VAL A 87 4.04 10.87 -0.55
N ALA A 88 3.77 10.07 0.47
CA ALA A 88 2.92 10.39 1.60
C ALA A 88 3.77 10.55 2.86
N HIS A 89 3.39 11.48 3.72
CA HIS A 89 4.04 11.70 4.99
C HIS A 89 3.01 11.81 6.11
N ILE A 90 3.16 10.98 7.15
CA ILE A 90 2.28 10.97 8.32
C ILE A 90 3.08 11.43 9.54
N SER A 91 2.47 12.33 10.31
CA SER A 91 3.07 12.86 11.54
C SER A 91 2.03 13.09 12.62
N ARG A 92 2.49 13.24 13.86
CA ARG A 92 1.65 13.67 14.98
C ARG A 92 2.08 15.06 15.45
N SER A 93 1.12 15.97 15.61
CA SER A 93 1.38 17.30 16.17
C SER A 93 1.64 17.22 17.67
N ALA A 94 2.17 18.29 18.26
CA ALA A 94 2.35 18.41 19.71
C ALA A 94 1.03 18.25 20.50
N SER A 95 -0.12 18.57 19.90
CA SER A 95 -1.46 18.35 20.47
C SER A 95 -1.94 16.90 20.36
N GLY A 96 -1.14 15.99 19.81
CA GLY A 96 -1.50 14.59 19.58
C GLY A 96 -2.32 14.35 18.31
N THR A 97 -2.57 15.36 17.48
CA THR A 97 -3.39 15.24 16.26
C THR A 97 -2.57 14.66 15.10
N LEU A 98 -3.11 13.64 14.42
CA LEU A 98 -2.48 13.08 13.22
C LEU A 98 -2.60 14.05 12.04
N ARG A 99 -1.54 14.15 11.25
CA ARG A 99 -1.44 14.97 10.04
C ARG A 99 -0.85 14.15 8.92
N THR A 100 -1.49 14.24 7.76
CA THR A 100 -1.05 13.59 6.54
C THR A 100 -0.79 14.66 5.48
N SER A 101 0.33 14.53 4.76
CA SER A 101 0.60 15.30 3.56
C SER A 101 0.94 14.36 2.40
N LEU A 102 0.47 14.72 1.21
CA LEU A 102 0.70 13.99 -0.03
C LEU A 102 1.44 14.90 -1.01
N SER A 103 2.33 14.33 -1.80
CA SER A 103 3.05 15.07 -2.84
C SER A 103 3.37 14.19 -4.05
N THR A 104 3.52 14.81 -5.21
CA THR A 104 3.96 14.18 -6.47
C THR A 104 5.47 14.31 -6.67
N ARG A 105 6.24 14.46 -5.59
CA ARG A 105 7.68 14.68 -5.64
C ARG A 105 8.36 13.57 -6.45
N LYS A 106 9.13 13.95 -7.47
CA LYS A 106 10.00 13.02 -8.19
C LYS A 106 11.17 12.64 -7.30
N LEU A 107 11.32 11.34 -7.05
CA LEU A 107 12.44 10.80 -6.27
C LEU A 107 13.67 10.61 -7.15
N ALA A 108 14.84 10.60 -6.52
CA ALA A 108 16.08 10.31 -7.21
C ALA A 108 16.04 8.89 -7.77
N GLY A 109 16.30 8.76 -9.07
CA GLY A 109 16.49 7.46 -9.71
C GLY A 109 17.95 7.01 -9.65
N VAL A 110 18.18 5.73 -9.91
CA VAL A 110 19.52 5.17 -10.08
C VAL A 110 20.15 5.77 -11.34
N LYS A 111 21.31 6.43 -11.19
CA LYS A 111 22.05 7.05 -12.31
C LYS A 111 23.18 6.18 -12.84
N SER A 112 23.76 5.36 -11.97
CA SER A 112 24.91 4.51 -12.28
C SER A 112 24.53 3.07 -11.97
N LEU A 113 24.68 2.21 -12.95
CA LEU A 113 24.38 0.78 -12.81
C LEU A 113 25.63 0.08 -12.28
N TRP A 114 25.48 -0.66 -11.19
CA TRP A 114 26.55 -1.51 -10.65
C TRP A 114 26.68 -2.84 -11.42
N HIS A 115 25.60 -3.25 -12.09
CA HIS A 115 25.52 -4.44 -12.94
C HIS A 115 24.71 -4.12 -14.21
N PRO A 116 25.07 -4.69 -15.39
CA PRO A 116 24.38 -4.37 -16.64
C PRO A 116 22.94 -4.87 -16.70
N ALA A 117 22.60 -5.95 -15.98
CA ALA A 117 21.23 -6.43 -15.91
C ALA A 117 20.40 -5.57 -14.95
N THR A 118 19.27 -5.10 -15.45
CA THR A 118 18.22 -4.39 -14.72
C THR A 118 16.94 -5.21 -14.80
N ILE A 119 16.26 -5.38 -13.66
CA ILE A 119 15.02 -6.14 -13.57
C ILE A 119 13.95 -5.20 -13.03
N ASP A 120 12.80 -5.11 -13.71
CA ASP A 120 11.65 -4.39 -13.17
C ASP A 120 11.04 -5.21 -12.02
N TYR A 121 10.71 -4.54 -10.91
CA TYR A 121 10.01 -5.16 -9.80
C TYR A 121 8.67 -5.76 -10.24
N PHE A 122 7.97 -5.15 -11.21
CA PHE A 122 6.68 -5.65 -11.69
C PHE A 122 6.78 -6.91 -12.56
N ASP A 123 7.98 -7.23 -13.05
CA ASP A 123 8.25 -8.47 -13.77
C ASP A 123 8.54 -9.64 -12.81
N LEU A 124 8.72 -9.36 -11.52
CA LEU A 124 9.00 -10.38 -10.50
C LEU A 124 7.70 -11.03 -10.01
N GLU A 125 7.63 -12.35 -10.13
CA GLU A 125 6.59 -13.16 -9.53
C GLU A 125 7.03 -13.67 -8.16
N LYS A 126 6.25 -13.39 -7.11
CA LYS A 126 6.47 -13.99 -5.80
C LYS A 126 6.01 -15.45 -5.85
N THR A 127 6.96 -16.38 -5.78
CA THR A 127 6.70 -17.82 -5.83
C THR A 127 6.33 -18.38 -4.44
N GLU A 128 7.17 -18.14 -3.44
CA GLU A 128 7.01 -18.65 -2.09
C GLU A 128 7.40 -17.61 -1.04
N GLN A 129 6.75 -17.64 0.12
CA GLN A 129 7.20 -16.89 1.29
C GLN A 129 7.85 -17.87 2.27
N LEU A 130 9.16 -17.72 2.43
CA LEU A 130 9.89 -18.49 3.43
C LEU A 130 9.45 -18.08 4.85
N THR A 131 9.45 -19.05 5.75
CA THR A 131 9.20 -18.81 7.17
C THR A 131 10.47 -18.33 7.85
N ALA A 132 10.34 -17.67 9.00
CA ALA A 132 11.51 -17.21 9.78
C ALA A 132 12.46 -18.34 10.22
N ALA A 133 12.02 -19.60 10.14
CA ALA A 133 12.82 -20.79 10.44
C ALA A 133 13.49 -21.41 9.20
N ALA A 134 13.36 -20.79 8.02
CA ALA A 134 14.01 -21.26 6.81
C ALA A 134 15.53 -21.11 6.92
N TYR A 135 16.26 -22.16 6.56
CA TYR A 135 17.72 -22.18 6.52
C TYR A 135 18.16 -22.54 5.09
N GLU A 136 19.09 -21.76 4.52
CA GLU A 136 19.69 -22.07 3.23
C GLU A 136 20.83 -23.09 3.42
N ALA A 137 20.80 -24.18 2.66
CA ALA A 137 21.75 -25.29 2.76
C ALA A 137 23.08 -24.99 2.03
#